data_AF-A0A822AMN5-F1
#
_entry.id   AF-A0A822AMN5-F1
#
_cell.length_a   1.000
_cell.length_b   1.000
_cell.length_c   1.000
_cell.angle_alpha   90.00
_cell.angle_beta   90.00
_cell.angle_gamma   90.00
#
_symmetry.space_group_name_H-M   'P 1'
#
loop_
_entity.id
_entity.type
_entity.pdbx_description
1 polymer ?
#
loop_
_entity_poly.entity_id
_entity_poly.type
_entity_poly.pdbx_seq_one_letter_code
_entity_poly.pdbx_strand_id
1 'polypeptide(L)'
;IIDERMSPTTAKEIVKGKADALNSSFKLTYNMVLNLLRVEGINPEFMLERSFYQFQHYSTIPALVEKLKNCEQQYEAMKIENEEEVARYYKLKKKLELVQDQMSVMMNEPKYLLPFLQPGRLVTVSYPEEKKPLLFYCHINLMQN
;
A
#
# COMPACT_ATOMS: atom_id res chain seq x y z
N ILE A 1 -0.63 -31.86 -4.04
CA ILE A 1 -0.68 -30.63 -4.85
C ILE A 1 -0.62 -29.47 -3.86
N ILE A 2 0.61 -29.09 -3.49
CA ILE A 2 0.92 -27.87 -2.75
C ILE A 2 1.65 -27.07 -3.83
N ASP A 3 0.99 -26.03 -4.34
CA ASP A 3 1.52 -25.19 -5.40
C ASP A 3 2.72 -24.41 -4.86
N GLU A 4 3.81 -24.34 -5.61
CA GLU A 4 5.11 -23.74 -5.21
C GLU A 4 5.01 -22.22 -4.95
N ARG A 5 3.80 -21.67 -5.13
CA ARG A 5 3.45 -20.25 -5.02
C ARG A 5 2.83 -19.84 -3.69
N MET A 6 2.52 -20.78 -2.79
CA MET A 6 1.95 -20.41 -1.49
C MET A 6 3.03 -19.94 -0.53
N SER A 7 2.97 -18.66 -0.15
CA SER A 7 3.86 -18.12 0.86
C SER A 7 3.60 -18.78 2.22
N PRO A 8 4.64 -18.96 3.06
CA PRO A 8 4.52 -19.61 4.36
C PRO A 8 3.57 -18.87 5.31
N THR A 9 3.37 -17.56 5.11
CA THR A 9 2.42 -16.73 5.87
C THR A 9 0.97 -17.11 5.57
N THR A 10 0.60 -17.25 4.29
CA THR A 10 -0.76 -17.62 3.88
C THR A 10 -1.11 -19.04 4.33
N ALA A 11 -0.18 -19.99 4.22
CA ALA A 11 -0.39 -21.35 4.71
C ALA A 11 -0.65 -21.37 6.23
N LYS A 12 0.07 -20.52 6.99
CA LYS A 12 -0.13 -20.38 8.44
C LYS A 12 -1.50 -19.77 8.78
N GLU A 13 -1.96 -18.78 8.02
CA GLU A 13 -3.28 -18.17 8.21
C GLU A 13 -4.42 -19.15 7.88
N ILE A 14 -4.28 -19.99 6.86
CA ILE A 14 -5.31 -21.00 6.56
C ILE A 14 -5.44 -22.03 7.69
N VAL A 15 -4.30 -22.47 8.26
CA VAL A 15 -4.28 -23.55 9.25
C VAL A 15 -4.51 -23.06 10.69
N LYS A 16 -4.00 -21.87 11.04
CA LYS A 16 -4.01 -21.30 12.39
C LYS A 16 -4.66 -19.92 12.47
N GLY A 17 -5.27 -19.45 11.39
CA GLY A 17 -5.93 -18.16 11.35
C GLY A 17 -7.13 -18.08 12.27
N LYS A 18 -7.54 -16.86 12.54
CA LYS A 18 -8.81 -16.59 13.25
C LYS A 18 -9.94 -16.65 12.23
N ALA A 19 -11.14 -16.99 12.70
CA ALA A 19 -12.34 -16.87 11.88
C ALA A 19 -12.52 -15.42 11.42
N ASP A 20 -13.01 -15.26 10.20
CA ASP A 20 -13.30 -13.94 9.63
C ASP A 20 -14.38 -13.22 10.44
N ALA A 21 -14.20 -11.91 10.60
CA ALA A 21 -15.22 -11.07 11.19
C ALA A 21 -16.46 -11.02 10.28
N LEU A 22 -17.65 -11.12 10.89
CA LEU A 22 -18.90 -10.95 10.15
C LEU A 22 -19.05 -9.49 9.73
N ASN A 23 -18.70 -9.16 8.50
CA ASN A 23 -18.89 -7.83 7.93
C ASN A 23 -20.21 -7.77 7.15
N SER A 24 -20.95 -6.67 7.33
CA SER A 24 -22.21 -6.46 6.64
C SER A 24 -22.00 -6.28 5.14
N SER A 25 -22.75 -7.04 4.34
CA SER A 25 -22.85 -6.89 2.89
C SER A 25 -24.13 -6.18 2.45
N PHE A 26 -24.74 -5.41 3.38
CA PHE A 26 -25.98 -4.70 3.12
C PHE A 26 -25.84 -3.73 1.96
N LYS A 27 -26.73 -3.85 0.98
CA LYS A 27 -26.80 -2.99 -0.20
C LYS A 27 -28.25 -2.78 -0.58
N LEU A 28 -28.59 -1.59 -1.05
CA LEU A 28 -29.94 -1.32 -1.58
C LEU A 28 -30.07 -1.92 -2.99
N THR A 29 -31.13 -2.69 -3.20
CA THR A 29 -31.53 -3.13 -4.54
C THR A 29 -32.80 -2.38 -4.95
N TYR A 30 -32.98 -2.20 -6.26
CA TYR A 30 -34.18 -1.51 -6.79
C TYR A 30 -35.48 -2.13 -6.28
N ASN A 31 -35.56 -3.46 -6.20
CA ASN A 31 -36.75 -4.13 -5.69
C ASN A 31 -37.03 -3.79 -4.21
N MET A 32 -36.00 -3.69 -3.36
CA MET A 32 -36.18 -3.26 -1.97
C MET A 32 -36.67 -1.81 -1.90
N VAL A 33 -36.07 -0.90 -2.67
CA VAL A 33 -36.51 0.51 -2.67
C VAL A 33 -37.97 0.63 -3.11
N LEU A 34 -38.36 -0.05 -4.19
CA LEU A 34 -39.74 -0.03 -4.68
C LEU A 34 -40.71 -0.63 -3.67
N ASN A 35 -40.34 -1.72 -3.00
CA ASN A 35 -41.19 -2.33 -1.97
C ASN A 35 -41.34 -1.43 -0.74
N LEU A 36 -40.27 -0.74 -0.33
CA LEU A 36 -40.30 0.18 0.80
C LEU A 36 -41.16 1.40 0.50
N LEU A 37 -41.03 1.99 -0.68
CA LEU A 37 -41.88 3.11 -1.11
C LEU A 37 -43.37 2.73 -1.25
N ARG A 38 -43.67 1.45 -1.48
CA ARG A 38 -45.05 0.95 -1.62
C ARG A 38 -45.74 0.73 -0.27
N VAL A 39 -44.99 0.45 0.78
CA VAL A 39 -45.55 0.17 2.11
C VAL A 39 -45.60 1.47 2.90
N GLU A 40 -46.82 1.92 3.22
CA GLU A 40 -47.01 3.12 4.04
C GLU A 40 -46.38 2.90 5.44
N GLY A 41 -45.50 3.82 5.85
CA GLY A 41 -44.89 3.83 7.18
C GLY A 41 -43.44 3.36 7.27
N ILE A 42 -42.80 2.90 6.19
CA ILE A 42 -41.37 2.51 6.19
C ILE A 42 -40.60 3.26 5.12
N ASN A 43 -39.73 4.19 5.54
CA ASN A 43 -38.85 4.91 4.63
C ASN A 43 -37.52 4.16 4.41
N PRO A 44 -36.96 4.16 3.19
CA PRO A 44 -35.68 3.54 2.92
C PRO A 44 -34.54 4.15 3.75
N GLU A 45 -34.62 5.44 4.06
CA GLU A 45 -33.68 6.14 4.95
C GLU A 45 -33.66 5.53 6.36
N PHE A 46 -34.84 5.27 6.92
CA PHE A 46 -34.97 4.66 8.25
C PHE A 46 -34.35 3.25 8.29
N MET A 47 -34.49 2.48 7.20
CA MET A 47 -33.86 1.16 7.08
C MET A 47 -32.33 1.27 7.00
N LEU A 48 -31.81 2.27 6.27
CA LEU A 48 -30.37 2.51 6.16
C LEU A 48 -29.75 2.83 7.51
N GLU A 49 -30.34 3.76 8.26
CA GLU A 49 -29.83 4.18 9.57
C GLU A 49 -29.75 3.02 10.57
N ARG A 50 -30.69 2.09 10.52
CA ARG A 50 -30.75 0.90 11.38
C ARG A 50 -30.08 -0.34 10.79
N SER A 51 -29.46 -0.23 9.62
CA SER A 51 -28.78 -1.37 8.98
C SER A 51 -27.56 -1.81 9.78
N PHE A 52 -27.25 -3.11 9.75
CA PHE A 52 -26.05 -3.66 10.40
C PHE A 52 -24.76 -3.05 9.84
N TYR A 53 -24.75 -2.68 8.56
CA TYR A 53 -23.65 -1.96 7.94
C TYR A 53 -23.40 -0.62 8.62
N GLN A 54 -24.47 0.16 8.82
CA GLN A 54 -24.38 1.46 9.48
C GLN A 54 -23.94 1.31 10.95
N PHE A 55 -24.42 0.27 11.65
CA PHE A 55 -23.98 -0.05 12.99
C PHE A 55 -22.46 -0.32 13.07
N GLN A 56 -21.92 -1.14 12.16
CA GLN A 56 -20.49 -1.43 12.10
C GLN A 56 -19.64 -0.21 11.75
N HIS A 57 -20.16 0.64 10.87
CA HIS A 57 -19.51 1.89 10.54
C HIS A 57 -19.42 2.81 11.75
N TYR A 58 -20.55 3.04 12.45
CA TYR A 58 -20.60 3.86 13.66
C TYR A 58 -19.74 3.32 14.80
N SER A 59 -19.68 2.00 14.98
CA SER A 59 -18.84 1.41 16.04
C SER A 59 -17.34 1.60 15.79
N THR A 60 -16.94 1.82 14.54
CA THR A 60 -15.54 2.08 14.16
C THR A 60 -15.14 3.55 14.38
N ILE A 61 -16.09 4.48 14.36
CA ILE A 61 -15.84 5.92 14.46
C ILE A 61 -15.10 6.31 15.76
N PRO A 62 -15.49 5.86 16.96
CA PRO A 62 -14.79 6.22 18.20
C PRO A 62 -13.30 5.86 18.16
N ALA A 63 -12.97 4.67 17.65
CA ALA A 63 -11.59 4.22 17.53
C ALA A 63 -10.80 5.04 16.50
N LEU A 64 -11.43 5.49 15.42
CA LEU A 64 -10.81 6.39 14.45
C LEU A 64 -10.56 7.78 15.05
N VAL A 65 -11.52 8.32 15.80
CA VAL A 65 -11.40 9.62 16.48
C VAL A 65 -10.27 9.57 17.52
N GLU A 66 -10.16 8.47 18.27
CA GLU A 66 -9.07 8.28 19.22
C GLU A 66 -7.69 8.24 18.53
N LYS A 67 -7.57 7.49 17.42
CA LYS A 67 -6.34 7.46 16.62
C LYS A 67 -5.97 8.84 16.08
N LEU A 68 -6.97 9.59 15.59
CA LEU A 68 -6.77 10.94 15.08
C LEU A 68 -6.23 11.85 16.18
N LYS A 69 -6.85 11.85 17.37
CA LYS A 69 -6.37 12.61 18.53
C LYS A 69 -4.94 12.23 18.93
N ASN A 70 -4.61 10.93 18.93
CA ASN A 70 -3.25 10.48 19.25
C ASN A 70 -2.23 10.98 18.21
N CYS A 71 -2.58 10.95 16.92
CA CYS A 71 -1.72 11.48 15.86
C CYS A 71 -1.57 13.01 15.95
N GLU A 72 -2.64 13.74 16.28
CA GLU A 72 -2.60 15.19 16.50
C GLU A 72 -1.68 15.54 17.69
N GLN A 73 -1.80 14.82 18.81
CA GLN A 73 -0.91 15.02 19.96
C GLN A 73 0.56 14.74 19.61
N GLN A 74 0.84 13.70 18.83
CA GLN A 74 2.18 13.40 18.36
C GLN A 74 2.72 14.49 17.43
N TYR A 75 1.86 15.05 16.58
CA TYR A 75 2.20 16.15 15.69
C TYR A 75 2.51 17.43 16.49
N GLU A 76 1.66 17.81 17.45
CA GLU A 76 1.88 18.98 18.31
C GLU A 76 3.12 18.83 19.21
N ALA A 77 3.41 17.62 19.68
CA ALA A 77 4.63 17.33 20.45
C ALA A 77 5.92 17.44 19.59
N MET A 78 5.81 17.27 18.28
CA MET A 78 6.95 17.33 17.36
C MET A 78 7.31 18.78 17.04
N LYS A 79 8.18 19.38 17.86
CA LYS A 79 8.71 20.72 17.59
C LYS A 79 9.97 20.64 16.72
N ILE A 80 9.87 21.14 15.49
CA ILE A 80 10.99 21.23 14.54
C ILE A 80 11.49 22.67 14.51
N GLU A 81 12.81 22.88 14.61
CA GLU A 81 13.42 24.19 14.45
C GLU A 81 13.36 24.62 12.96
N ASN A 82 13.01 25.88 12.70
CA ASN A 82 12.91 26.46 11.34
C ASN A 82 12.15 25.58 10.33
N GLU A 83 10.91 25.23 10.65
CA GLU A 83 10.06 24.33 9.84
C GLU A 83 9.99 24.72 8.35
N GLU A 84 9.94 26.01 8.01
CA GLU A 84 9.86 26.46 6.62
C GLU A 84 11.11 26.11 5.78
N GLU A 85 12.30 26.24 6.36
CA GLU A 85 13.56 25.91 5.68
C GLU A 85 13.73 24.41 5.54
N VAL A 86 13.46 23.67 6.61
CA VAL A 86 13.53 22.20 6.62
C VAL A 86 12.52 21.62 5.63
N ALA A 87 11.30 22.15 5.58
CA ALA A 87 10.28 21.72 4.62
C ALA A 87 10.71 21.98 3.16
N ARG A 88 11.36 23.12 2.88
CA ARG A 88 11.92 23.42 1.55
C ARG A 88 13.02 22.42 1.18
N TYR A 89 13.97 22.20 2.08
CA TYR A 89 15.07 21.26 1.87
C TYR A 89 14.55 19.83 1.64
N TYR A 90 13.61 19.37 2.46
CA TYR A 90 13.02 18.04 2.35
C TYR A 90 12.26 17.86 1.03
N LYS A 91 11.47 18.86 0.61
CA LYS A 91 10.79 18.85 -0.70
C LYS A 91 11.79 18.75 -1.85
N LEU A 92 12.91 19.47 -1.77
CA LEU A 92 13.96 19.42 -2.79
C LEU A 92 14.63 18.04 -2.82
N LYS A 93 14.99 17.49 -1.66
CA LYS A 93 15.57 16.16 -1.54
C LYS A 93 14.66 15.08 -2.13
N LYS A 94 13.37 15.10 -1.79
CA LYS A 94 12.38 14.14 -2.31
C LYS A 94 12.19 14.25 -3.83
N LYS A 95 12.26 15.47 -4.38
CA LYS A 95 12.26 15.68 -5.84
C LYS A 95 13.52 15.11 -6.49
N LEU A 96 14.68 15.28 -5.86
CA LEU A 96 15.94 14.73 -6.35
C LEU A 96 15.89 13.20 -6.37
N GLU A 97 15.41 12.57 -5.30
CA GLU A 97 15.19 11.12 -5.23
C GLU A 97 14.25 10.63 -6.34
N LEU A 98 13.11 11.31 -6.54
CA LEU A 98 12.17 10.96 -7.62
C LEU A 98 12.81 11.04 -9.01
N VAL A 99 13.57 12.10 -9.28
CA VAL A 99 14.25 12.28 -10.58
C VAL A 99 15.35 11.24 -10.75
N GLN A 100 16.08 10.91 -9.68
CA GLN A 100 17.09 9.87 -9.69
C GLN A 100 16.47 8.50 -10.01
N ASP A 101 15.33 8.17 -9.41
CA ASP A 101 14.62 6.92 -9.69
C ASP A 101 14.14 6.86 -11.15
N GLN A 102 13.59 7.96 -11.67
CA GLN A 102 13.20 8.06 -13.09
C GLN A 102 14.40 7.88 -14.02
N MET A 103 15.54 8.49 -13.68
CA MET A 103 16.78 8.34 -14.44
C MET A 103 17.29 6.90 -14.37
N SER A 104 17.26 6.25 -13.21
CA SER A 104 17.64 4.84 -13.06
C SER A 104 16.76 3.91 -13.88
N VAL A 105 15.45 4.14 -13.93
CA VAL A 105 14.54 3.36 -14.77
C VAL A 105 14.88 3.53 -16.26
N MET A 106 15.11 4.77 -16.70
CA MET A 106 15.48 5.07 -18.09
C MET A 106 16.84 4.44 -18.47
N MET A 107 17.85 4.56 -17.60
CA MET A 107 19.18 3.99 -17.84
C MET A 107 19.17 2.46 -17.85
N ASN A 108 18.28 1.84 -17.07
CA ASN A 108 18.12 0.39 -17.03
C ASN A 108 17.32 -0.18 -18.20
N GLU A 109 16.82 0.65 -19.13
CA GLU A 109 16.23 0.14 -20.37
C GLU A 109 17.28 -0.66 -21.15
N PRO A 110 16.92 -1.85 -21.67
CA PRO A 110 17.89 -2.76 -22.29
C PRO A 110 18.59 -2.12 -23.50
N LYS A 111 17.92 -1.20 -24.20
CA LYS A 111 18.48 -0.45 -25.33
C LYS A 111 19.73 0.35 -24.95
N TYR A 112 19.79 0.92 -23.75
CA TYR A 112 20.91 1.75 -23.30
C TYR A 112 21.91 0.98 -22.44
N LEU A 113 21.46 -0.02 -21.67
CA LEU A 113 22.30 -0.76 -20.73
C LEU A 113 23.14 -1.87 -21.38
N LEU A 114 22.57 -2.61 -22.35
CA LEU A 114 23.19 -3.81 -22.92
C LEU A 114 24.60 -3.61 -23.50
N PRO A 115 24.92 -2.53 -24.25
CA PRO A 115 26.26 -2.32 -24.80
C PRO A 115 27.35 -2.18 -23.73
N PHE A 116 26.96 -1.75 -22.52
CA PHE A 116 27.89 -1.50 -21.42
C PHE A 116 28.05 -2.70 -20.49
N LEU A 117 27.18 -3.72 -20.56
CA LEU A 117 27.29 -4.96 -19.79
C LEU A 117 28.26 -5.94 -20.46
N GLN A 118 29.53 -5.57 -20.50
CA GLN A 118 30.60 -6.47 -20.95
C GLN A 118 31.13 -7.30 -19.77
N PRO A 119 31.56 -8.56 -20.02
CA PRO A 119 32.19 -9.38 -18.99
C PRO A 119 33.35 -8.66 -18.30
N GLY A 120 33.43 -8.75 -16.97
CA GLY A 120 34.47 -8.12 -16.17
C GLY A 120 34.19 -6.68 -15.74
N ARG A 121 33.07 -6.08 -16.15
CA ARG A 121 32.64 -4.76 -15.65
C ARG A 121 32.04 -4.86 -14.25
N LEU A 122 32.37 -3.88 -13.41
CA LEU A 122 31.83 -3.75 -12.06
C LEU A 122 30.41 -3.20 -12.13
N VAL A 123 29.45 -3.89 -11.49
CA VAL A 123 28.07 -3.44 -11.38
C VAL A 123 27.67 -3.40 -9.91
N THR A 124 27.04 -2.30 -9.50
CA THR A 124 26.39 -2.18 -8.20
C THR A 124 24.98 -2.72 -8.30
N VAL A 125 24.69 -3.80 -7.59
CA VAL A 125 23.33 -4.35 -7.50
C VAL A 125 22.75 -3.95 -6.15
N SER A 126 21.68 -3.18 -6.17
CA SER A 126 20.90 -2.83 -4.99
C SER A 126 19.64 -3.69 -4.94
N TYR A 127 19.53 -4.56 -3.94
CA TYR A 127 18.31 -5.31 -3.67
C TYR A 127 17.37 -4.44 -2.80
N PRO A 128 16.05 -4.43 -3.06
CA PRO A 128 15.12 -3.55 -2.34
C PRO A 128 15.08 -3.76 -0.81
N GLU A 129 15.51 -4.92 -0.31
CA GLU A 129 15.52 -5.22 1.14
C GLU A 129 16.88 -5.04 1.84
N GLU A 130 17.98 -4.82 1.10
CA GLU A 130 19.32 -4.68 1.69
C GLU A 130 19.88 -3.26 1.54
N LYS A 131 20.22 -2.63 2.66
CA LYS A 131 20.75 -1.24 2.72
C LYS A 131 22.15 -1.06 2.14
N LYS A 132 22.84 -2.13 1.74
CA LYS A 132 24.21 -2.04 1.19
C LYS A 132 24.21 -2.55 -0.25
N PRO A 133 24.62 -1.73 -1.24
CA PRO A 133 24.79 -2.22 -2.60
C PRO A 133 25.92 -3.24 -2.61
N LEU A 134 25.64 -4.42 -3.14
CA LEU A 134 26.63 -5.47 -3.33
C LEU A 134 27.35 -5.22 -4.66
N LEU A 135 28.68 -5.30 -4.64
CA LEU A 135 29.52 -5.18 -5.83
C LEU A 135 29.70 -6.57 -6.43
N PHE A 136 29.23 -6.77 -7.66
CA PHE A 136 29.43 -8.00 -8.40
C PHE A 136 30.19 -7.73 -9.70
N TYR A 137 31.06 -8.67 -10.07
CA TYR A 137 31.60 -8.74 -11.42
C TYR A 137 30.53 -9.30 -12.36
N CYS A 138 30.28 -8.61 -13.46
CA CYS A 138 29.41 -9.13 -14.50
C CYS A 138 30.12 -10.30 -15.20
N HIS A 139 29.72 -11.54 -14.91
CA HIS A 139 30.07 -12.72 -15.71
C HIS A 139 28.89 -13.06 -16.61
N ILE A 140 28.80 -12.38 -17.76
CA ILE A 140 27.89 -12.83 -18.81
C ILE A 140 28.63 -13.92 -19.58
N ASN A 141 28.26 -15.18 -19.34
CA ASN A 141 28.52 -16.24 -20.29
C ASN A 141 27.65 -15.96 -21.51
N LEU A 142 28.20 -15.23 -22.48
CA LEU A 142 27.74 -15.30 -23.85
C LEU A 142 28.00 -16.74 -24.30
N MET A 143 27.01 -17.62 -24.09
CA MET A 143 26.84 -18.74 -25.00
C MET A 143 26.74 -18.11 -26.38
N GLN A 144 27.83 -18.24 -27.14
CA GLN A 144 27.82 -18.07 -28.58
C GLN A 144 26.64 -18.89 -29.14
N ASN A 145 25.96 -18.32 -30.14
CA ASN A 145 24.93 -18.99 -30.93
C ASN A 145 25.24 -20.47 -31.20
#